data_AF-A0A0K0E300-F1
#
_entry.id   AF-A0A0K0E300-F1
#
_cell.length_a   1.000
_cell.length_b   1.000
_cell.length_c   1.000
_cell.angle_alpha   90.00
_cell.angle_beta   90.00
_cell.angle_gamma   90.00
#
_symmetry.space_group_name_H-M   'P 1'
#
loop_
_entity.id
_entity.type
_entity.pdbx_description
1 polymer ?
#
loop_
_entity_poly.entity_id
_entity_poly.type
_entity_poly.pdbx_seq_one_letter_code
_entity_poly.pdbx_strand_id
1 'polypeptide(L)'
;MNFLVLFFSLLFYLTLIFGESKYSNLSICLPYQACRGQVKIFHLINNSIESTSLKSINDVEGSGEGSGEDFPFYDEFVEPLTKFNYDGSAEVNDTPICRCPETEDTDEGYEDTCNYDDKSKVMNIDKSVQLSFCKPIVELYPSECFGRRNVLRVIGEIHESGETLNSVTDSVIFCHCKSETFKRIAVEPWSGLGGYSFTYKCL
;
A
#
# COMPACT_ATOMS: atom_id res chain seq x y z
N MET A 1 25.80 46.87 -16.57
CA MET A 1 24.68 46.39 -15.74
C MET A 1 23.80 45.37 -16.47
N ASN A 2 23.39 45.61 -17.73
CA ASN A 2 22.52 44.69 -18.48
C ASN A 2 23.10 43.28 -18.70
N PHE A 3 24.41 43.14 -18.93
CA PHE A 3 25.02 41.82 -19.13
C PHE A 3 24.95 40.93 -17.87
N LEU A 4 25.09 41.53 -16.70
CA LEU A 4 25.02 40.82 -15.41
C LEU A 4 23.58 40.34 -15.13
N VAL A 5 22.57 41.17 -15.41
CA VAL A 5 21.16 40.79 -15.28
C VAL A 5 20.82 39.66 -16.25
N LEU A 6 21.23 39.77 -17.52
CA LEU A 6 21.02 38.72 -18.52
C LEU A 6 21.71 37.41 -18.12
N PHE A 7 22.92 37.47 -17.58
CA PHE A 7 23.66 36.27 -17.14
C PHE A 7 22.98 35.58 -15.95
N PHE A 8 22.52 36.35 -14.95
CA PHE A 8 21.79 35.77 -13.82
C PHE A 8 20.41 35.25 -14.20
N SER A 9 19.68 35.94 -15.08
CA SER A 9 18.42 35.43 -15.63
C SER A 9 18.66 34.13 -16.41
N LEU A 10 19.69 34.08 -17.27
CA LEU A 10 20.03 32.88 -18.03
C LEU A 10 20.43 31.72 -17.12
N LEU A 11 21.25 31.97 -16.08
CA LEU A 11 21.59 30.96 -15.07
C LEU A 11 20.36 30.47 -14.31
N PHE A 12 19.46 31.36 -13.92
CA PHE A 12 18.22 30.99 -13.24
C PHE A 12 17.33 30.12 -14.13
N TYR A 13 17.18 30.47 -15.41
CA TYR A 13 16.50 29.62 -16.39
C TYR A 13 17.24 28.29 -16.60
N LEU A 14 18.57 28.29 -16.64
CA LEU A 14 19.35 27.06 -16.76
C LEU A 14 19.11 26.14 -15.56
N THR A 15 19.16 26.67 -14.33
CA THR A 15 18.88 25.88 -13.11
C THR A 15 17.45 25.38 -13.06
N LEU A 16 16.49 26.13 -13.60
CA LEU A 16 15.10 25.67 -13.72
C LEU A 16 14.95 24.55 -14.76
N ILE A 17 15.72 24.59 -15.85
CA ILE A 17 15.67 23.56 -16.91
C ILE A 17 16.44 22.29 -16.51
N PHE A 18 17.50 22.42 -15.71
CA PHE A 18 18.32 21.28 -15.25
C PHE A 18 17.90 20.72 -13.90
N GLY A 19 16.69 21.02 -13.42
CA GLY A 19 16.14 20.32 -12.26
C GLY A 19 16.02 18.83 -12.59
N GLU A 20 16.87 17.99 -12.01
CA GLU A 20 16.72 16.54 -12.11
C GLU A 20 15.34 16.16 -11.60
N SER A 21 14.59 15.41 -12.40
CA SER A 21 13.29 14.89 -11.99
C SER A 21 13.44 14.07 -10.71
N LYS A 22 12.54 14.30 -9.74
CA LYS A 22 12.47 13.52 -8.49
C LYS A 22 12.29 12.03 -8.74
N TYR A 23 11.70 11.69 -9.88
CA TYR A 23 11.35 10.32 -10.26
C TYR A 23 12.35 9.70 -11.24
N SER A 24 13.36 10.45 -11.69
CA SER A 24 14.37 9.97 -12.66
C SER A 24 15.07 8.68 -12.21
N ASN A 25 15.29 8.52 -10.90
CA ASN A 25 15.95 7.35 -10.30
C ASN A 25 15.07 6.10 -10.22
N LEU A 26 13.77 6.20 -10.45
CA LEU A 26 12.87 5.05 -10.45
C LEU A 26 13.09 4.20 -11.70
N SER A 27 12.92 2.89 -11.57
CA SER A 27 12.92 1.97 -12.71
C SER A 27 11.66 2.15 -13.57
N ILE A 28 11.70 1.63 -14.78
CA ILE A 28 10.51 1.54 -15.64
C ILE A 28 9.63 0.40 -15.14
N CYS A 29 8.32 0.64 -15.05
CA CYS A 29 7.34 -0.33 -14.59
C CYS A 29 7.29 -1.55 -15.50
N LEU A 30 7.14 -2.72 -14.88
CA LEU A 30 6.72 -3.93 -15.59
C LEU A 30 5.24 -3.81 -16.01
N PRO A 31 4.79 -4.57 -17.03
CA PRO A 31 3.45 -4.40 -17.60
C PRO A 31 2.28 -4.50 -16.60
N TYR A 32 2.41 -5.30 -15.54
CA TYR A 32 1.34 -5.56 -14.57
C TYR A 32 1.69 -5.05 -13.16
N GLN A 33 2.59 -4.08 -13.07
CA GLN A 33 3.05 -3.53 -11.81
C GLN A 33 2.34 -2.19 -11.52
N ALA A 34 2.02 -1.96 -10.25
CA ALA A 34 1.56 -0.64 -9.81
C ALA A 34 2.71 0.36 -9.94
N CYS A 35 2.43 1.54 -10.45
CA CYS A 35 3.42 2.61 -10.58
C CYS A 35 3.54 3.45 -9.31
N ARG A 36 2.51 3.44 -8.45
CA ARG A 36 2.43 4.19 -7.20
C ARG A 36 1.46 3.54 -6.23
N GLY A 37 1.78 3.59 -4.95
CA GLY A 37 0.92 3.11 -3.87
C GLY A 37 0.72 4.17 -2.81
N GLN A 38 -0.52 4.33 -2.37
CA GLN A 38 -0.90 5.25 -1.31
C GLN A 38 -1.43 4.45 -0.13
N VAL A 39 -0.93 4.78 1.06
CA VAL A 39 -1.43 4.23 2.32
C VAL A 39 -1.96 5.35 3.20
N LYS A 40 -3.17 5.18 3.72
CA LYS A 40 -3.83 6.08 4.66
C LYS A 40 -3.77 5.47 6.05
N ILE A 41 -2.97 6.07 6.91
CA ILE A 41 -2.79 5.67 8.30
C ILE A 41 -3.74 6.50 9.15
N PHE A 42 -4.83 5.87 9.59
CA PHE A 42 -5.82 6.53 10.43
C PHE A 42 -5.29 6.69 11.86
N HIS A 43 -5.82 7.63 12.63
CA HIS A 43 -5.45 7.74 14.03
C HIS A 43 -6.03 6.58 14.85
N LEU A 44 -5.26 6.10 15.82
CA LEU A 44 -5.70 5.09 16.78
C LEU A 44 -6.75 5.67 17.74
N ILE A 45 -7.74 4.86 18.10
CA ILE A 45 -8.70 5.21 19.15
C ILE A 45 -7.98 5.00 20.50
N ASN A 46 -7.81 6.07 21.29
CA ASN A 46 -7.06 6.07 22.55
C ASN A 46 -7.37 4.90 23.52
N ASN A 47 -8.57 4.33 23.44
CA ASN A 47 -9.03 3.26 24.33
C ASN A 47 -8.71 1.84 23.83
N SER A 48 -8.05 1.66 22.68
CA SER A 48 -7.79 0.30 22.16
C SER A 48 -6.64 -0.40 22.89
N ILE A 49 -5.64 0.34 23.39
CA ILE A 49 -4.42 -0.24 23.98
C ILE A 49 -4.69 -0.91 25.34
N GLU A 50 -5.79 -0.60 26.04
CA GLU A 50 -5.97 -0.98 27.45
C GLU A 50 -6.84 -2.22 27.73
N SER A 51 -7.44 -2.91 26.75
CA SER A 51 -8.37 -4.02 27.03
C SER A 51 -7.84 -5.42 26.70
N THR A 52 -6.55 -5.68 26.92
CA THR A 52 -6.07 -7.01 27.35
C THR A 52 -5.44 -6.91 28.73
N SER A 53 -6.07 -6.15 29.63
CA SER A 53 -5.99 -6.49 31.05
C SER A 53 -6.63 -7.87 31.20
N LEU A 54 -5.81 -8.92 31.05
CA LEU A 54 -5.97 -10.25 31.63
C LEU A 54 -7.33 -10.41 32.29
N LYS A 55 -8.33 -10.76 31.48
CA LYS A 55 -9.66 -11.07 31.94
C LYS A 55 -9.49 -12.32 32.80
N SER A 56 -9.25 -12.12 34.10
CA SER A 56 -9.29 -13.12 35.16
C SER A 56 -8.65 -14.47 34.78
N ILE A 57 -7.38 -14.69 35.11
CA ILE A 57 -6.76 -16.04 35.20
C ILE A 57 -7.44 -16.89 36.31
N ASN A 58 -8.70 -16.64 36.69
CA ASN A 58 -9.39 -17.42 37.70
C ASN A 58 -10.56 -18.26 37.14
N ASP A 59 -10.81 -18.26 35.83
CA ASP A 59 -11.90 -19.08 35.24
C ASP A 59 -11.40 -20.11 34.21
N VAL A 60 -10.19 -20.67 34.42
CA VAL A 60 -9.75 -21.89 33.70
C VAL A 60 -9.69 -23.06 34.67
N GLU A 61 -10.85 -23.46 35.19
CA GLU A 61 -11.06 -24.82 35.70
C GLU A 61 -11.32 -25.75 34.50
N GLY A 62 -10.24 -26.14 33.82
CA GLY A 62 -10.27 -27.04 32.68
C GLY A 62 -9.10 -28.01 32.75
N SER A 63 -9.26 -29.05 33.55
CA SER A 63 -8.30 -30.15 33.74
C SER A 63 -7.99 -30.84 32.41
N GLY A 64 -6.80 -30.62 31.87
CA GLY A 64 -6.26 -31.28 30.69
C GLY A 64 -4.75 -31.39 30.77
N GLU A 65 -4.26 -32.36 31.55
CA GLU A 65 -2.87 -32.80 31.53
C GLU A 65 -2.57 -33.41 30.15
N GLY A 66 -1.99 -32.61 29.25
CA GLY A 66 -1.61 -33.02 27.91
C GLY A 66 -0.32 -32.34 27.49
N SER A 67 0.79 -33.05 27.62
CA SER A 67 2.13 -32.65 27.20
C SER A 67 2.21 -32.37 25.69
N GLY A 68 2.65 -31.17 25.31
CA GLY A 68 3.19 -30.90 23.98
C GLY A 68 2.79 -29.54 23.43
N GLU A 69 3.69 -28.57 23.60
CA GLU A 69 3.82 -27.36 22.78
C GLU A 69 2.53 -26.53 22.60
N ASP A 70 2.36 -25.54 23.47
CA ASP A 70 1.45 -24.40 23.30
C ASP A 70 1.60 -23.82 21.89
N PHE A 71 0.76 -24.29 20.97
CA PHE A 71 0.56 -23.64 19.69
C PHE A 71 -0.27 -22.39 19.96
N PRO A 72 0.22 -21.17 19.65
CA PRO A 72 -0.59 -19.98 19.78
C PRO A 72 -1.75 -20.11 18.78
N PHE A 73 -2.94 -20.42 19.31
CA PHE A 73 -4.19 -20.30 18.58
C PHE A 73 -4.33 -18.83 18.18
N TYR A 74 -3.99 -18.51 16.94
CA TYR A 74 -4.41 -17.27 16.30
C TYR A 74 -5.90 -17.41 16.02
N ASP A 75 -6.70 -17.19 17.06
CA ASP A 75 -8.14 -17.27 16.98
C ASP A 75 -8.67 -15.95 16.41
N GLU A 76 -9.47 -16.04 15.35
CA GLU A 76 -10.07 -14.91 14.62
C GLU A 76 -10.98 -14.03 15.51
N PHE A 77 -11.12 -14.37 16.79
CA PHE A 77 -11.90 -13.65 17.81
C PHE A 77 -11.10 -12.67 18.67
N VAL A 78 -9.77 -12.57 18.51
CA VAL A 78 -9.02 -11.46 19.13
C VAL A 78 -9.27 -10.21 18.31
N GLU A 79 -10.18 -9.35 18.79
CA GLU A 79 -10.31 -8.00 18.24
C GLU A 79 -8.93 -7.36 18.22
N PRO A 80 -8.55 -6.68 17.13
CA PRO A 80 -7.22 -6.09 17.02
C PRO A 80 -6.98 -5.16 18.21
N LEU A 81 -5.82 -5.35 18.88
CA LEU A 81 -5.37 -4.57 20.04
C LEU A 81 -5.35 -3.06 19.75
N THR A 82 -5.35 -2.70 18.47
CA THR A 82 -5.34 -1.34 17.99
C THR A 82 -6.50 -1.14 17.02
N LYS A 83 -7.48 -0.32 17.43
CA LYS A 83 -8.62 0.03 16.57
C LYS A 83 -8.39 1.40 15.98
N PHE A 84 -8.24 1.45 14.67
CA PHE A 84 -8.16 2.69 13.91
C PHE A 84 -9.52 3.39 13.83
N ASN A 85 -9.52 4.71 13.93
CA ASN A 85 -10.68 5.54 13.65
C ASN A 85 -10.80 5.80 12.14
N TYR A 86 -11.44 4.87 11.43
CA TYR A 86 -11.65 4.97 9.98
C TYR A 86 -12.59 6.11 9.54
N ASP A 87 -13.30 6.74 10.47
CA ASP A 87 -14.18 7.88 10.19
C ASP A 87 -13.46 9.23 10.44
N GLY A 88 -12.24 9.19 10.95
CA GLY A 88 -11.41 10.37 11.24
C GLY A 88 -10.47 10.79 10.11
N SER A 89 -9.58 11.73 10.43
CA SER A 89 -8.46 12.07 9.56
C SER A 89 -7.45 10.92 9.49
N ALA A 90 -6.77 10.82 8.36
CA ALA A 90 -5.68 9.91 8.14
C ALA A 90 -4.45 10.65 7.63
N GLU A 91 -3.28 10.20 8.06
CA GLU A 91 -2.00 10.56 7.49
C GLU A 91 -1.84 9.78 6.18
N VAL A 92 -1.59 10.49 5.08
CA VAL A 92 -1.47 9.89 3.76
C VAL A 92 -0.01 9.77 3.42
N ASN A 93 0.47 8.54 3.29
CA ASN A 93 1.80 8.27 2.75
C ASN A 93 1.69 7.83 1.29
N ASP A 94 2.36 8.57 0.42
CA ASP A 94 2.36 8.33 -1.03
C ASP A 94 3.74 7.81 -1.44
N THR A 95 3.79 6.63 -2.04
CA THR A 95 5.04 5.96 -2.40
C THR A 95 5.08 5.72 -3.92
N PRO A 96 5.98 6.43 -4.65
CA PRO A 96 6.21 6.13 -6.06
C PRO A 96 7.04 4.85 -6.19
N ILE A 97 6.62 3.94 -7.05
CA ILE A 97 7.20 2.59 -7.19
C ILE A 97 8.08 2.52 -8.46
N CYS A 98 7.54 2.94 -9.59
CA CYS A 98 8.21 2.89 -10.89
C CYS A 98 7.60 3.90 -11.87
N ARG A 99 8.32 4.22 -12.95
CA ARG A 99 7.88 5.12 -14.03
C ARG A 99 7.19 4.39 -15.17
N CYS A 100 6.20 5.04 -15.77
CA CYS A 100 5.52 4.50 -16.93
C CYS A 100 6.39 4.63 -18.20
N PRO A 101 6.42 3.61 -19.08
CA PRO A 101 7.35 3.58 -20.22
C PRO A 101 7.08 4.64 -21.30
N GLU A 102 5.86 5.17 -21.38
CA GLU A 102 5.42 6.10 -22.43
C GLU A 102 5.53 7.58 -22.01
N THR A 103 6.21 7.87 -20.89
CA THR A 103 6.27 9.22 -20.32
C THR A 103 7.58 9.93 -20.52
N GLU A 104 7.50 11.27 -20.64
CA GLU A 104 8.66 12.13 -20.57
C GLU A 104 9.32 12.00 -19.19
N ASP A 105 10.65 12.02 -19.14
CA ASP A 105 11.44 11.93 -17.91
C ASP A 105 11.41 13.27 -17.13
N THR A 106 10.20 13.77 -16.89
CA THR A 106 9.89 14.99 -16.16
C THR A 106 8.95 14.67 -15.00
N ASP A 107 8.96 15.51 -13.96
CA ASP A 107 8.05 15.34 -12.82
C ASP A 107 6.58 15.47 -13.26
N GLU A 108 6.30 16.37 -14.20
CA GLU A 108 4.96 16.57 -14.76
C GLU A 108 4.49 15.34 -15.53
N GLY A 109 5.35 14.74 -16.36
CA GLY A 109 5.01 13.52 -17.11
C GLY A 109 4.71 12.32 -16.21
N TYR A 110 5.45 12.19 -15.09
CA TYR A 110 5.16 11.15 -14.10
C TYR A 110 3.79 11.36 -13.44
N GLU A 111 3.52 12.58 -12.96
CA GLU A 111 2.27 12.92 -12.29
C GLU A 111 1.06 12.78 -13.24
N ASP A 112 1.22 13.08 -14.53
CA ASP A 112 0.13 12.96 -15.52
C ASP A 112 -0.29 11.52 -15.81
N THR A 113 0.63 10.56 -15.66
CA THR A 113 0.37 9.15 -16.01
C THR A 113 0.20 8.23 -14.83
N CYS A 114 0.82 8.56 -13.70
CA CYS A 114 0.80 7.79 -12.48
C CYS A 114 0.15 8.58 -11.32
N ASN A 115 -1.10 9.00 -11.54
CA ASN A 115 -1.93 9.69 -10.55
C ASN A 115 -3.13 8.84 -10.09
N TYR A 116 -3.92 9.40 -9.18
CA TYR A 116 -5.14 8.79 -8.66
C TYR A 116 -6.43 9.40 -9.23
N ASP A 117 -6.31 10.29 -10.21
CA ASP A 117 -7.44 11.05 -10.77
C ASP A 117 -8.20 10.18 -11.78
N ASP A 118 -7.49 9.46 -12.63
CA ASP A 118 -8.08 8.48 -13.55
C ASP A 118 -8.46 7.20 -12.81
N LYS A 119 -9.71 7.12 -12.37
CA LYS A 119 -10.25 5.95 -11.65
C LYS A 119 -10.15 4.64 -12.43
N SER A 120 -10.05 4.68 -13.77
CA SER A 120 -9.88 3.45 -14.56
C SER A 120 -8.53 2.77 -14.32
N LYS A 121 -7.55 3.53 -13.81
CA LYS A 121 -6.19 3.09 -13.49
C LYS A 121 -5.95 2.85 -12.00
N VAL A 122 -6.97 3.03 -11.16
CA VAL A 122 -6.82 3.04 -9.71
C VAL A 122 -7.55 1.86 -9.09
N MET A 123 -6.82 1.03 -8.34
CA MET A 123 -7.38 -0.09 -7.59
C MET A 123 -7.45 0.28 -6.11
N ASN A 124 -8.67 0.39 -5.58
CA ASN A 124 -8.91 0.55 -4.16
C ASN A 124 -8.91 -0.82 -3.51
N ILE A 125 -7.90 -1.13 -2.71
CA ILE A 125 -7.77 -2.45 -2.08
C ILE A 125 -8.62 -2.48 -0.81
N ASP A 126 -8.46 -1.47 0.04
CA ASP A 126 -9.30 -1.26 1.21
C ASP A 126 -9.38 0.25 1.53
N LYS A 127 -9.89 0.61 2.71
CA LYS A 127 -9.99 2.01 3.14
C LYS A 127 -8.63 2.70 3.29
N SER A 128 -7.57 1.93 3.54
CA SER A 128 -6.21 2.41 3.77
C SER A 128 -5.34 2.35 2.53
N VAL A 129 -5.48 1.35 1.66
CA VAL A 129 -4.55 1.10 0.56
C VAL A 129 -5.18 1.34 -0.80
N GLN A 130 -4.50 2.15 -1.61
CA GLN A 130 -4.85 2.44 -2.99
C GLN A 130 -3.62 2.28 -3.89
N LEU A 131 -3.80 1.66 -5.06
CA LEU A 131 -2.75 1.46 -6.05
C LEU A 131 -3.12 2.17 -7.35
N SER A 132 -2.14 2.79 -8.00
CA SER A 132 -2.29 3.35 -9.35
C SER A 132 -1.40 2.62 -10.35
N PHE A 133 -1.87 2.51 -11.58
CA PHE A 133 -1.23 1.81 -12.68
C PHE A 133 -1.04 2.72 -13.89
N CYS A 134 -0.09 2.39 -14.75
CA CYS A 134 0.16 3.17 -15.97
C CYS A 134 -0.98 3.10 -16.98
N LYS A 135 -1.74 2.00 -16.97
CA LYS A 135 -2.81 1.69 -17.92
C LYS A 135 -4.10 1.29 -17.21
N PRO A 136 -5.26 1.37 -17.87
CA PRO A 136 -6.52 0.96 -17.27
C PRO A 136 -6.49 -0.48 -16.77
N ILE A 137 -7.05 -0.72 -15.59
CA ILE A 137 -7.05 -2.02 -14.90
C ILE A 137 -7.69 -3.11 -15.77
N VAL A 138 -8.75 -2.77 -16.52
CA VAL A 138 -9.44 -3.70 -17.43
C VAL A 138 -8.55 -4.12 -18.60
N GLU A 139 -7.63 -3.25 -19.04
CA GLU A 139 -6.64 -3.59 -20.08
C GLU A 139 -5.53 -4.47 -19.51
N LEU A 140 -5.03 -4.14 -18.30
CA LEU A 140 -3.95 -4.87 -17.64
C LEU A 140 -4.39 -6.27 -17.18
N TYR A 141 -5.61 -6.39 -16.68
CA TYR A 141 -6.12 -7.63 -16.10
C TYR A 141 -7.46 -7.99 -16.78
N PRO A 142 -7.43 -8.44 -18.04
CA PRO A 142 -8.65 -8.75 -18.79
C PRO A 142 -9.44 -9.93 -18.21
N SER A 143 -8.80 -10.75 -17.37
CA SER A 143 -9.45 -11.86 -16.68
C SER A 143 -10.05 -11.41 -15.35
N GLU A 144 -11.34 -11.68 -15.16
CA GLU A 144 -12.02 -11.46 -13.88
C GLU A 144 -11.51 -12.47 -12.81
N CYS A 145 -11.39 -12.00 -11.58
CA CYS A 145 -11.02 -12.84 -10.44
C CYS A 145 -12.11 -13.87 -10.16
N PHE A 146 -11.81 -15.16 -10.34
CA PHE A 146 -12.77 -16.24 -10.10
C PHE A 146 -12.14 -17.44 -9.38
N GLY A 147 -12.92 -18.09 -8.52
CA GLY A 147 -12.56 -19.34 -7.85
C GLY A 147 -11.33 -19.22 -6.97
N ARG A 148 -10.26 -19.97 -7.31
CA ARG A 148 -8.99 -20.01 -6.55
C ARG A 148 -8.00 -18.92 -6.93
N ARG A 149 -8.20 -18.23 -8.06
CA ARG A 149 -7.29 -17.19 -8.57
C ARG A 149 -7.81 -15.79 -8.25
N ASN A 150 -8.42 -15.61 -7.08
CA ASN A 150 -9.03 -14.35 -6.65
C ASN A 150 -8.24 -13.67 -5.54
N VAL A 151 -6.93 -13.90 -5.50
CA VAL A 151 -6.04 -13.40 -4.46
C VAL A 151 -5.03 -12.45 -5.07
N LEU A 152 -4.84 -11.30 -4.42
CA LEU A 152 -3.77 -10.35 -4.70
C LEU A 152 -2.94 -10.10 -3.45
N ARG A 153 -1.75 -9.54 -3.64
CA ARG A 153 -0.85 -9.16 -2.55
C ARG A 153 -0.40 -7.72 -2.71
N VAL A 154 -0.40 -7.00 -1.60
CA VAL A 154 0.26 -5.70 -1.47
C VAL A 154 1.44 -5.88 -0.54
N ILE A 155 2.63 -5.48 -0.99
CA ILE A 155 3.88 -5.70 -0.28
C ILE A 155 4.42 -4.36 0.16
N GLY A 156 4.85 -4.25 1.40
CA GLY A 156 5.38 -3.00 1.93
C GLY A 156 5.92 -3.10 3.34
N GLU A 157 6.32 -1.95 3.88
CA GLU A 157 6.70 -1.82 5.28
C GLU A 157 5.44 -1.89 6.15
N ILE A 158 5.44 -2.69 7.21
CA ILE A 158 4.28 -2.83 8.10
C ILE A 158 4.25 -1.69 9.13
N HIS A 159 3.06 -1.16 9.40
CA HIS A 159 2.87 -0.25 10.53
C HIS A 159 3.04 -1.01 11.85
N GLU A 160 3.48 -0.32 12.90
CA GLU A 160 3.74 -0.93 14.23
C GLU A 160 2.52 -1.65 14.83
N SER A 161 1.31 -1.25 14.42
CA SER A 161 0.06 -1.91 14.84
C SER A 161 -0.15 -3.29 14.22
N GLY A 162 0.55 -3.62 13.13
CA GLY A 162 0.33 -4.84 12.33
C GLY A 162 -0.92 -4.80 11.44
N GLU A 163 -1.77 -3.80 11.60
CA GLU A 163 -3.08 -3.71 10.95
C GLU A 163 -3.07 -2.98 9.60
N THR A 164 -1.99 -2.28 9.26
CA THR A 164 -1.83 -1.60 7.97
C THR A 164 -0.36 -1.55 7.56
N LEU A 165 -0.09 -1.03 6.37
CA LEU A 165 1.26 -0.76 5.90
C LEU A 165 1.63 0.71 6.20
N ASN A 166 2.91 0.99 6.36
CA ASN A 166 3.43 2.36 6.34
C ASN A 166 3.58 2.87 4.90
N SER A 167 4.02 2.01 3.99
CA SER A 167 4.33 2.33 2.60
C SER A 167 4.11 1.08 1.73
N VAL A 168 3.90 1.29 0.42
CA VAL A 168 3.81 0.18 -0.55
C VAL A 168 5.10 0.13 -1.35
N THR A 169 5.74 -1.03 -1.36
CA THR A 169 6.94 -1.28 -2.16
C THR A 169 6.58 -1.94 -3.49
N ASP A 170 5.63 -2.88 -3.49
CA ASP A 170 5.23 -3.60 -4.70
C ASP A 170 3.84 -4.22 -4.56
N SER A 171 3.30 -4.75 -5.65
CA SER A 171 2.03 -5.46 -5.66
C SER A 171 2.06 -6.65 -6.62
N VAL A 172 1.36 -7.72 -6.26
CA VAL A 172 1.23 -8.91 -7.09
C VAL A 172 -0.25 -9.18 -7.35
N ILE A 173 -0.67 -8.91 -8.58
CA ILE A 173 -2.06 -9.00 -9.03
C ILE A 173 -2.10 -9.77 -10.35
N PHE A 174 -3.10 -10.64 -10.52
CA PHE A 174 -3.24 -11.49 -11.70
C PHE A 174 -4.63 -11.42 -12.34
N CYS A 175 -5.57 -10.70 -11.73
CA CYS A 175 -6.95 -10.66 -12.16
C CYS A 175 -7.60 -9.34 -11.71
N HIS A 176 -8.67 -8.97 -12.40
CA HIS A 176 -9.48 -7.81 -12.06
C HIS A 176 -10.66 -8.22 -11.16
N CYS A 177 -10.83 -7.53 -10.03
CA CYS A 177 -11.96 -7.74 -9.13
C CYS A 177 -13.12 -6.80 -9.49
N LYS A 178 -14.12 -7.31 -10.19
CA LYS A 178 -15.26 -6.50 -10.66
C LYS A 178 -16.09 -5.85 -9.56
N SER A 179 -16.16 -6.49 -8.39
CA SER A 179 -16.87 -5.94 -7.23
C SER A 179 -16.10 -4.81 -6.54
N GLU A 180 -14.82 -4.61 -6.90
CA GLU A 180 -13.87 -3.71 -6.22
C GLU A 180 -13.85 -3.90 -4.70
N THR A 181 -14.23 -5.10 -4.23
CA THR A 181 -14.38 -5.41 -2.83
C THR A 181 -13.42 -6.52 -2.46
N PHE A 182 -12.55 -6.23 -1.51
CA PHE A 182 -11.54 -7.16 -1.05
C PHE A 182 -11.66 -7.42 0.45
N LYS A 183 -11.32 -8.65 0.85
CA LYS A 183 -11.13 -9.05 2.25
C LYS A 183 -9.68 -9.42 2.47
N ARG A 184 -9.01 -8.82 3.46
CA ARG A 184 -7.69 -9.28 3.90
C ARG A 184 -7.81 -10.67 4.52
N ILE A 185 -6.97 -11.60 4.08
CA ILE A 185 -6.99 -13.00 4.54
C ILE A 185 -5.69 -13.44 5.22
N ALA A 186 -4.58 -12.76 4.97
CA ALA A 186 -3.30 -13.09 5.59
C ALA A 186 -2.34 -11.88 5.59
N VAL A 187 -1.44 -11.86 6.56
CA VAL A 187 -0.29 -10.95 6.64
C VAL A 187 0.93 -11.82 6.91
N GLU A 188 1.91 -11.79 6.01
CA GLU A 188 3.07 -12.69 6.05
C GLU A 188 4.36 -11.92 5.80
N PRO A 189 5.48 -12.22 6.47
CA PRO A 189 6.78 -11.65 6.13
C PRO A 189 7.15 -11.92 4.66
N TRP A 190 7.64 -10.91 3.96
CA TRP A 190 8.08 -11.02 2.56
C TRP A 190 9.59 -10.84 2.44
N SER A 191 10.30 -11.97 2.39
CA SER A 191 11.77 -12.00 2.42
C SER A 191 12.46 -11.36 1.21
N GLY A 192 11.78 -11.25 0.07
CA GLY A 192 12.39 -10.75 -1.17
C GLY A 192 12.67 -9.25 -1.20
N LEU A 193 11.86 -8.43 -0.53
CA LEU A 193 11.96 -6.97 -0.57
C LEU A 193 12.21 -6.34 0.81
N GLY A 194 12.13 -7.15 1.88
CA GLY A 194 12.11 -6.63 3.25
C GLY A 194 10.78 -5.95 3.53
N GLY A 195 9.91 -6.63 4.29
CA GLY A 195 8.59 -6.12 4.61
C GLY A 195 7.57 -7.24 4.82
N TYR A 196 6.31 -6.91 4.62
CA TYR A 196 5.18 -7.82 4.78
C TYR A 196 4.30 -7.81 3.54
N SER A 197 3.75 -8.98 3.23
CA SER A 197 2.76 -9.20 2.19
C SER A 197 1.37 -9.26 2.82
N PHE A 198 0.56 -8.25 2.53
CA PHE A 198 -0.85 -8.24 2.87
C PHE A 198 -1.62 -8.92 1.74
N THR A 199 -2.21 -10.06 2.05
CA THR A 199 -2.92 -10.88 1.07
C THR A 199 -4.41 -10.59 1.14
N TYR A 200 -4.98 -10.24 0.01
CA TYR A 200 -6.39 -9.88 -0.13
C TYR A 200 -7.10 -10.82 -1.09
N LYS A 201 -8.34 -11.18 -0.75
CA LYS A 201 -9.23 -11.97 -1.57
C LYS A 201 -10.34 -11.09 -2.13
N CYS A 202 -10.51 -11.11 -3.45
CA CYS A 202 -11.66 -10.51 -4.13
C CYS A 202 -12.94 -11.26 -3.77
N LEU A 203 -14.00 -10.51 -3.43
CA LEU A 203 -15.31 -11.01 -3.01
C LEU A 203 -16.34 -11.01 -4.14
#